data_AF-A0A2L1IPT5-F1
#
_entry.id   AF-A0A2L1IPT5-F1
#
_cell.length_a   1.000
_cell.length_b   1.000
_cell.length_c   1.000
_cell.angle_alpha   90.00
_cell.angle_beta   90.00
_cell.angle_gamma   90.00
#
_symmetry.space_group_name_H-M   'P 1'
#
loop_
_entity.id
_entity.type
_entity.pdbx_description
1 polymer ?
#
loop_
_entity_poly.entity_id
_entity_poly.type
_entity_poly.pdbx_seq_one_letter_code
_entity_poly.pdbx_strand_id
1 'polypeptide(L)'
;MLNILFIFFTGSIFFIKNINFTTNRVSLVKQSFERKGFGSKVINMNVVGTWSTRKFSTYKPLLKEHNLKLDDIFSSLPSVVKDSALYKTKNIKECSEILLKMYNNLDDPIVKLYIKNNCLHLVPLRDGVEGIKQINISNDLPSYLVEGSDKQGHPYLYTGMSGCYIFYCLKTGQYYVGSAICFNTRYKAHKVNSSRPERGGSNSLYLSVEKFGWEAFIWKPILITSNYINNFTKQNPEHELSLESLFILRSFTQFEARLYEQFLLTHLMPSLNSTYTVVFPFSSWENSPLTEDNSKPLEVRAEDNSLIMKFSSKSRAAVSLGIPKTTLGRYINLKNFTIYSPVLDMDVYLIDPFLPLSEDSPSYVKSDGMLPITGVDLYTLEKGKLYALLLDKKSLFGIYDNPSRAAKDLDGKSDSRYISRYINIERSVIVGQDKVSVYFVMNPDWKSDISSRIGARSVERTKSSLSKSIVLVDTLNNNSLVFDTVSDMSKYLGRKALSDTGYVKKYMNPIKLYKGRYEFHYLKDYSGTISGKG
;
A
#
# COMPACT_ATOMS: atom_id res chain seq x y z
N MET A 1 3.87 -26.33 34.74
CA MET A 1 3.91 -24.86 34.66
C MET A 1 2.50 -24.33 34.82
N LEU A 2 2.19 -23.70 35.96
CA LEU A 2 0.88 -23.15 36.29
C LEU A 2 0.80 -21.70 35.76
N ASN A 3 -0.10 -21.41 34.83
CA ASN A 3 -0.39 -20.03 34.44
C ASN A 3 -1.27 -19.39 35.52
N ILE A 4 -0.70 -18.52 36.36
CA ILE A 4 -1.45 -17.74 37.35
C ILE A 4 -1.76 -16.37 36.73
N LEU A 5 -3.02 -16.07 36.52
CA LEU A 5 -3.50 -14.75 36.11
C LEU A 5 -3.93 -13.97 37.35
N PHE A 6 -3.37 -12.77 37.56
CA PHE A 6 -3.76 -11.87 38.64
C PHE A 6 -4.89 -10.94 38.19
N ILE A 7 -5.94 -10.83 39.01
CA ILE A 7 -7.03 -9.88 38.80
C ILE A 7 -7.11 -8.98 40.03
N PHE A 8 -6.96 -7.67 39.84
CA PHE A 8 -7.10 -6.68 40.90
C PHE A 8 -8.51 -6.09 40.87
N PHE A 9 -9.23 -6.25 41.97
CA PHE A 9 -10.47 -5.52 42.25
C PHE A 9 -10.38 -4.98 43.68
N THR A 10 -10.57 -3.67 43.84
CA THR A 10 -10.74 -2.99 45.14
C THR A 10 -9.74 -3.43 46.23
N GLY A 11 -8.44 -3.39 45.92
CA GLY A 11 -7.36 -3.60 46.91
C GLY A 11 -7.17 -5.02 47.46
N SER A 12 -7.78 -6.05 46.86
CA SER A 12 -7.55 -7.45 47.25
C SER A 12 -6.96 -8.28 46.10
N ILE A 13 -6.06 -9.21 46.43
CA ILE A 13 -5.49 -10.19 45.49
C ILE A 13 -6.30 -11.50 45.59
N PHE A 14 -6.78 -11.98 44.44
CA PHE A 14 -7.47 -13.26 44.32
C PHE A 14 -6.67 -14.21 43.44
N PHE A 15 -6.61 -15.48 43.85
CA PHE A 15 -5.99 -16.54 43.07
C PHE A 15 -7.07 -17.42 42.44
N ILE A 16 -6.97 -17.63 41.13
CA ILE A 16 -7.83 -18.59 40.42
C ILE A 16 -7.28 -19.98 40.69
N LYS A 17 -8.05 -20.80 41.42
CA LYS A 17 -7.64 -22.18 41.74
C LYS A 17 -8.07 -23.18 40.68
N ASN A 18 -9.24 -22.97 40.06
CA ASN A 18 -9.73 -23.82 38.98
C ASN A 18 -10.78 -23.09 38.13
N ILE A 19 -10.76 -23.34 36.82
CA ILE A 19 -11.80 -22.91 35.88
C ILE A 19 -12.41 -24.17 35.27
N ASN A 20 -13.70 -24.39 35.52
CA ASN A 20 -14.43 -25.50 34.93
C ASN A 20 -15.26 -24.99 33.75
N PHE A 21 -14.72 -25.18 32.53
CA PHE A 21 -15.31 -24.68 31.28
C PHE A 21 -16.61 -25.37 30.87
N THR A 22 -16.90 -26.57 31.40
CA THR A 22 -18.17 -27.27 31.15
C THR A 22 -19.32 -26.75 32.00
N THR A 23 -19.03 -26.09 33.13
CA THR A 23 -20.07 -25.59 34.06
C THR A 23 -20.08 -24.08 34.24
N ASN A 24 -19.20 -23.34 33.55
CA ASN A 24 -19.00 -21.89 33.72
C ASN A 24 -18.80 -21.46 35.19
N ARG A 25 -18.12 -22.30 35.99
CA ARG A 25 -17.76 -21.98 37.38
C ARG A 25 -16.29 -21.66 37.52
N VAL A 26 -16.00 -20.58 38.24
CA VAL A 26 -14.64 -20.17 38.63
C VAL A 26 -14.56 -20.22 40.16
N SER A 27 -13.62 -21.00 40.68
CA SER A 27 -13.34 -21.06 42.12
C SER A 27 -12.16 -20.14 42.43
N LEU A 28 -12.42 -19.10 43.22
CA LEU A 28 -11.43 -18.13 43.66
C LEU A 28 -11.02 -18.41 45.11
N VAL A 29 -9.73 -18.25 45.38
CA VAL A 29 -9.20 -18.24 46.75
C VAL A 29 -8.77 -16.81 47.05
N LYS A 30 -9.40 -16.20 48.05
CA LYS A 30 -8.96 -14.93 48.60
C LYS A 30 -7.90 -15.21 49.66
N GLN A 31 -6.73 -14.60 49.51
CA GLN A 31 -5.66 -14.68 50.52
C GLN A 31 -5.56 -13.31 51.18
N SER A 32 -5.98 -13.21 52.44
CA SER A 32 -5.82 -12.00 53.26
C SER A 32 -4.52 -12.10 54.06
N PHE A 33 -3.60 -11.16 53.85
CA PHE A 33 -2.44 -11.00 54.71
C PHE A 33 -2.84 -10.16 55.92
N GLU A 34 -3.29 -10.81 56.99
CA GLU A 34 -3.31 -10.19 58.32
C GLU A 34 -2.12 -10.69 59.12
N ARG A 35 -1.41 -9.75 59.78
CA ARG A 35 -0.30 -10.05 60.68
C ARG A 35 -0.85 -10.85 61.87
N LYS A 36 -0.75 -12.18 61.77
CA LYS A 36 -0.97 -13.26 62.75
C LYS A 36 -2.10 -14.21 62.31
N GLY A 37 -1.70 -15.31 61.66
CA GLY A 37 -2.51 -16.52 61.44
C GLY A 37 -2.92 -16.75 59.98
N PHE A 38 -2.46 -17.87 59.39
CA PHE A 38 -2.85 -18.29 58.05
C PHE A 38 -4.26 -18.89 58.06
N GLY A 39 -5.26 -18.14 57.60
CA GLY A 39 -6.59 -18.64 57.25
C GLY A 39 -6.85 -18.48 55.75
N SER A 40 -7.22 -19.56 55.05
CA SER A 40 -7.67 -19.49 53.65
C SER A 40 -9.19 -19.69 53.58
N LYS A 41 -9.90 -18.85 52.83
CA LYS A 41 -11.35 -18.96 52.62
C LYS A 41 -11.64 -19.13 51.14
N VAL A 42 -12.26 -20.25 50.78
CA VAL A 42 -12.70 -20.54 49.40
C VAL A 42 -14.05 -19.89 49.19
N ILE A 43 -14.19 -19.07 48.14
CA ILE A 43 -15.45 -18.43 47.78
C ILE A 43 -15.86 -18.97 46.42
N ASN A 44 -17.04 -19.59 46.35
CA ASN A 44 -17.66 -20.02 45.10
C ASN A 44 -18.64 -18.94 44.65
N MET A 45 -18.39 -18.34 43.48
CA MET A 45 -19.32 -17.40 42.84
C MET A 45 -19.93 -18.05 41.60
N ASN A 46 -21.25 -17.99 41.47
CA ASN A 46 -21.93 -18.26 40.20
C ASN A 46 -21.92 -16.95 39.38
N VAL A 47 -21.22 -16.95 38.25
CA VAL A 47 -21.22 -15.80 37.34
C VAL A 47 -22.44 -15.93 36.42
N VAL A 48 -23.48 -15.15 36.67
CA VAL A 48 -24.62 -15.02 35.76
C VAL A 48 -24.37 -13.79 34.88
N GLY A 49 -23.87 -14.04 33.67
CA GLY A 49 -23.66 -13.01 32.65
C GLY A 49 -23.43 -13.66 31.29
N THR A 50 -24.22 -13.27 30.30
CA THR A 50 -24.16 -13.78 28.92
C THR A 50 -22.88 -13.29 28.23
N TRP A 51 -21.83 -14.11 28.29
CA TRP A 51 -20.71 -13.99 27.38
C TRP A 51 -21.11 -14.61 26.05
N SER A 52 -21.26 -13.78 25.02
CA SER A 52 -21.30 -14.22 23.63
C SER A 52 -19.96 -14.88 23.30
N THR A 53 -19.85 -16.19 23.52
CA THR A 53 -18.80 -17.02 22.96
C THR A 53 -19.01 -17.09 21.45
N ARG A 54 -18.35 -16.21 20.68
CA ARG A 54 -18.11 -16.51 19.26
C ARG A 54 -17.33 -17.83 19.22
N LYS A 55 -17.91 -18.82 18.52
CA LYS A 55 -17.38 -20.17 18.31
C LYS A 55 -15.90 -20.13 17.90
N PHE A 56 -14.99 -20.44 18.82
CA PHE A 56 -13.56 -20.60 18.52
C PHE A 56 -13.11 -22.07 18.39
N SER A 57 -14.01 -23.05 18.53
CA SER A 57 -13.63 -24.48 18.45
C SER A 57 -13.71 -25.11 17.06
N THR A 58 -14.08 -24.37 16.00
CA THR A 58 -14.26 -24.95 14.65
C THR A 58 -13.04 -24.83 13.73
N TYR A 59 -12.01 -24.04 14.07
CA TYR A 59 -10.94 -23.73 13.11
C TYR A 59 -9.80 -24.75 13.03
N LYS A 60 -9.51 -25.52 14.09
CA LYS A 60 -8.40 -26.50 14.07
C LYS A 60 -8.59 -27.61 13.02
N PRO A 61 -9.78 -28.24 12.88
CA PRO A 61 -10.02 -29.21 11.82
C PRO A 61 -9.93 -28.58 10.42
N LEU A 62 -10.48 -27.38 10.26
CA LEU A 62 -10.44 -26.60 9.01
C LEU A 62 -8.99 -26.25 8.59
N LEU A 63 -8.14 -25.81 9.52
CA LEU A 63 -6.73 -25.55 9.24
C LEU A 63 -5.99 -26.80 8.76
N LYS A 64 -6.28 -27.97 9.34
CA LYS A 64 -5.66 -29.23 8.90
C LYS A 64 -6.08 -29.63 7.49
N GLU A 65 -7.38 -29.52 7.17
CA GLU A 65 -7.90 -29.80 5.82
C GLU A 65 -7.35 -28.82 4.76
N HIS A 66 -7.25 -27.54 5.10
CA HIS A 66 -6.72 -26.54 4.18
C HIS A 66 -5.19 -26.57 4.05
N ASN A 67 -4.47 -27.00 5.09
CA ASN A 67 -3.05 -27.30 4.97
C ASN A 67 -2.83 -28.46 3.99
N LEU A 68 -3.64 -29.53 4.04
CA LEU A 68 -3.58 -30.61 3.04
C LEU A 68 -3.78 -30.07 1.61
N LYS A 69 -4.75 -29.18 1.38
CA LYS A 69 -4.96 -28.55 0.06
C LYS A 69 -3.81 -27.65 -0.37
N LEU A 70 -3.15 -26.97 0.57
CA LEU A 70 -1.93 -26.20 0.28
C LEU A 70 -0.77 -27.13 -0.06
N ASP A 71 -0.62 -28.23 0.67
CA ASP A 71 0.39 -29.25 0.39
C ASP A 71 0.14 -29.91 -0.97
N ASP A 72 -1.12 -30.11 -1.37
CA ASP A 72 -1.49 -30.56 -2.72
C ASP A 72 -1.03 -29.54 -3.79
N ILE A 73 -1.26 -28.24 -3.57
CA ILE A 73 -0.77 -27.18 -4.45
C ILE A 73 0.76 -27.26 -4.58
N PHE A 74 1.49 -27.45 -3.47
CA PHE A 74 2.95 -27.54 -3.49
C PHE A 74 3.46 -28.87 -4.07
N SER A 75 2.73 -29.97 -3.89
CA SER A 75 3.04 -31.27 -4.49
C SER A 75 2.92 -31.25 -6.02
N SER A 76 2.09 -30.33 -6.56
CA SER A 76 1.97 -30.09 -8.00
C SER A 76 3.12 -29.25 -8.57
N LEU A 77 3.93 -28.61 -7.73
CA LEU A 77 5.12 -27.92 -8.19
C LEU A 77 6.21 -28.96 -8.51
N PRO A 78 6.99 -28.76 -9.59
CA PRO A 78 8.12 -29.62 -9.87
C PRO A 78 9.04 -29.69 -8.66
N SER A 79 9.30 -30.90 -8.15
CA SER A 79 10.24 -31.13 -7.04
C SER A 79 11.65 -30.62 -7.34
N VAL A 80 11.97 -30.51 -8.64
CA VAL A 80 13.16 -29.84 -9.16
C VAL A 80 12.73 -28.97 -10.33
N VAL A 81 12.83 -27.66 -10.15
CA VAL A 81 12.74 -26.73 -11.28
C VAL A 81 14.03 -26.82 -12.07
N LYS A 82 14.01 -27.48 -13.23
CA LYS A 82 15.15 -27.47 -14.14
C LYS A 82 15.33 -26.04 -14.67
N ASP A 83 16.57 -25.54 -14.57
CA ASP A 83 17.01 -24.18 -14.88
C ASP A 83 16.34 -23.55 -16.12
N SER A 84 16.13 -24.32 -17.18
CA SER A 84 15.66 -23.80 -18.47
C SER A 84 14.26 -23.16 -18.48
N ALA A 85 13.42 -23.37 -17.46
CA ALA A 85 12.05 -22.83 -17.42
C ALA A 85 11.92 -21.45 -16.75
N LEU A 86 12.80 -21.10 -15.81
CA LEU A 86 12.72 -19.81 -15.07
C LEU A 86 13.07 -18.60 -15.96
N TYR A 87 13.92 -18.79 -16.97
CA TYR A 87 14.57 -17.68 -17.68
C TYR A 87 13.94 -17.34 -19.04
N LYS A 88 12.73 -17.82 -19.32
CA LYS A 88 12.12 -17.69 -20.65
C LYS A 88 11.52 -16.31 -20.92
N THR A 89 11.17 -15.55 -19.89
CA THR A 89 10.45 -14.29 -20.10
C THR A 89 11.42 -13.14 -20.41
N LYS A 90 11.06 -12.34 -21.42
CA LYS A 90 11.86 -11.20 -21.88
C LYS A 90 12.23 -10.23 -20.76
N ASN A 91 11.29 -9.92 -19.86
CA ASN A 91 11.51 -9.05 -18.71
C ASN A 91 12.60 -9.55 -17.75
N ILE A 92 12.71 -10.87 -17.52
CA ILE A 92 13.76 -11.44 -16.65
C ILE A 92 15.13 -11.29 -17.30
N LYS A 93 15.24 -11.62 -18.60
CA LYS A 93 16.50 -11.49 -19.35
C LYS A 93 17.01 -10.05 -19.35
N GLU A 94 16.13 -9.10 -19.71
CA GLU A 94 16.46 -7.67 -19.71
C GLU A 94 16.89 -7.17 -18.32
N CYS A 95 16.19 -7.58 -17.26
CA CYS A 95 16.55 -7.16 -15.91
C CYS A 95 17.86 -7.78 -15.39
N SER A 96 18.17 -9.02 -15.79
CA SER A 96 19.48 -9.64 -15.53
C SER A 96 20.62 -8.86 -16.19
N GLU A 97 20.43 -8.42 -17.44
CA GLU A 97 21.43 -7.62 -18.14
C GLU A 97 21.64 -6.26 -17.48
N ILE A 98 20.56 -5.63 -16.99
CA ILE A 98 20.64 -4.38 -16.23
C ILE A 98 21.42 -4.58 -14.92
N LEU A 99 21.17 -5.66 -14.19
CA LEU A 99 21.94 -5.98 -12.97
C LEU A 99 23.43 -6.21 -13.26
N LEU A 100 23.76 -6.89 -14.37
CA LEU A 100 25.15 -7.04 -14.79
C LEU A 100 25.78 -5.68 -15.13
N LYS A 101 25.02 -4.80 -15.80
CA LYS A 101 25.44 -3.43 -16.08
C LYS A 101 25.69 -2.64 -14.78
N MET A 102 24.79 -2.73 -13.81
CA MET A 102 24.97 -2.13 -12.48
C MET A 102 26.25 -2.63 -11.80
N TYR A 103 26.45 -3.96 -11.74
CA TYR A 103 27.65 -4.55 -11.16
C TYR A 103 28.94 -4.06 -11.83
N ASN A 104 28.96 -3.97 -13.16
CA ASN A 104 30.14 -3.52 -13.89
C ASN A 104 30.48 -2.05 -13.61
N ASN A 105 29.45 -1.19 -13.48
CA ASN A 105 29.60 0.24 -13.19
C ASN A 105 29.78 0.56 -11.69
N LEU A 106 29.65 -0.43 -10.80
CA LEU A 106 29.83 -0.19 -9.37
C LEU A 106 31.31 0.12 -9.04
N ASP A 107 31.54 1.29 -8.46
CA ASP A 107 32.87 1.77 -8.06
C ASP A 107 33.31 1.26 -6.68
N ASP A 108 32.36 0.94 -5.79
CA ASP A 108 32.64 0.45 -4.43
C ASP A 108 33.25 -0.96 -4.45
N PRO A 109 34.56 -1.12 -4.16
CA PRO A 109 35.26 -2.39 -4.34
C PRO A 109 34.82 -3.47 -3.36
N ILE A 110 34.39 -3.07 -2.14
CA ILE A 110 33.97 -4.00 -1.09
C ILE A 110 32.60 -4.57 -1.45
N VAL A 111 31.67 -3.70 -1.88
CA VAL A 111 30.34 -4.14 -2.33
C VAL A 111 30.45 -4.94 -3.64
N LYS A 112 31.35 -4.54 -4.55
CA LYS A 112 31.60 -5.28 -5.79
C LYS A 112 32.11 -6.69 -5.51
N LEU A 113 33.07 -6.85 -4.58
CA LEU A 113 33.55 -8.16 -4.14
C LEU A 113 32.43 -8.98 -3.49
N TYR A 114 31.59 -8.36 -2.66
CA TYR A 114 30.45 -9.04 -2.06
C TYR A 114 29.46 -9.55 -3.10
N ILE A 115 29.07 -8.72 -4.08
CA ILE A 115 28.17 -9.10 -5.18
C ILE A 115 28.80 -10.23 -5.99
N LYS A 116 30.10 -10.15 -6.27
CA LYS A 116 30.84 -11.21 -6.96
C LYS A 116 30.69 -12.56 -6.29
N ASN A 117 30.83 -12.61 -4.97
CA ASN A 117 30.82 -13.85 -4.21
C ASN A 117 29.41 -14.37 -3.90
N ASN A 118 28.41 -13.48 -3.79
CA ASN A 118 27.11 -13.84 -3.24
C ASN A 118 25.93 -13.68 -4.22
N CYS A 119 26.07 -12.88 -5.29
CA CYS A 119 24.94 -12.47 -6.13
C CYS A 119 25.13 -12.78 -7.62
N LEU A 120 26.37 -12.90 -8.12
CA LEU A 120 26.62 -13.12 -9.56
C LEU A 120 26.06 -14.43 -10.09
N HIS A 121 25.73 -15.40 -9.25
CA HIS A 121 25.01 -16.59 -9.69
C HIS A 121 23.63 -16.25 -10.30
N LEU A 122 23.09 -15.05 -10.04
CA LEU A 122 21.88 -14.51 -10.64
C LEU A 122 22.10 -13.89 -12.03
N VAL A 123 23.34 -13.58 -12.44
CA VAL A 123 23.67 -12.87 -13.70
C VAL A 123 25.05 -13.24 -14.31
N PRO A 124 25.19 -13.39 -15.64
CA PRO A 124 24.13 -13.33 -16.65
C PRO A 124 23.39 -14.66 -16.79
N LEU A 125 22.10 -14.56 -17.04
CA LEU A 125 21.27 -15.69 -17.45
C LEU A 125 21.53 -16.02 -18.93
N ARG A 126 22.68 -16.64 -19.23
CA ARG A 126 22.97 -17.17 -20.58
C ARG A 126 22.43 -18.59 -20.70
N ASP A 127 21.97 -18.94 -21.91
CA ASP A 127 21.47 -20.28 -22.22
C ASP A 127 22.56 -21.30 -21.89
N GLY A 128 22.35 -22.11 -20.85
CA GLY A 128 23.27 -23.17 -20.42
C GLY A 128 24.15 -22.91 -19.20
N VAL A 129 23.95 -21.83 -18.43
CA VAL A 129 24.70 -21.62 -17.17
C VAL A 129 23.88 -22.07 -15.96
N GLU A 130 24.43 -23.02 -15.19
CA GLU A 130 23.93 -23.60 -13.92
C GLU A 130 23.97 -22.58 -12.76
N GLY A 131 23.25 -21.46 -12.90
CA GLY A 131 23.35 -20.33 -11.98
C GLY A 131 22.46 -20.43 -10.73
N ILE A 132 21.30 -21.06 -10.81
CA ILE A 132 20.39 -21.16 -9.67
C ILE A 132 20.38 -22.60 -9.17
N LYS A 133 21.02 -22.81 -8.01
CA LYS A 133 20.92 -24.06 -7.27
C LYS A 133 19.45 -24.43 -7.11
N GLN A 134 19.15 -25.73 -7.22
CA GLN A 134 17.81 -26.30 -7.04
C GLN A 134 17.00 -25.54 -6.00
N ILE A 135 15.86 -25.00 -6.44
CA ILE A 135 14.92 -24.33 -5.56
C ILE A 135 14.28 -25.39 -4.69
N ASN A 136 14.63 -25.40 -3.41
CA ASN A 136 13.95 -26.27 -2.45
C ASN A 136 12.75 -25.53 -1.88
N ILE A 137 11.57 -25.76 -2.47
CA ILE A 137 10.30 -25.28 -1.92
C ILE A 137 10.05 -26.08 -0.65
N SER A 138 10.30 -25.48 0.51
CA SER A 138 10.13 -26.16 1.79
C SER A 138 8.64 -26.25 2.11
N ASN A 139 8.11 -27.47 2.09
CA ASN A 139 6.74 -27.75 2.53
C ASN A 139 6.58 -27.52 4.05
N ASP A 140 7.68 -27.59 4.79
CA ASP A 140 7.74 -27.50 6.26
C ASP A 140 7.58 -26.07 6.80
N LEU A 141 7.46 -25.07 5.93
CA LEU A 141 7.24 -23.70 6.36
C LEU A 141 5.84 -23.54 7.00
N PRO A 142 5.74 -23.01 8.23
CA PRO A 142 4.48 -22.93 8.95
C PRO A 142 3.50 -21.94 8.32
N SER A 143 2.23 -22.33 8.30
CA SER A 143 1.09 -21.49 7.94
C SER A 143 0.68 -20.59 9.10
N TYR A 144 0.23 -19.37 8.80
CA TYR A 144 -0.26 -18.40 9.78
C TYR A 144 -1.66 -17.90 9.39
N LEU A 145 -2.63 -18.02 10.30
CA LEU A 145 -3.94 -17.40 10.11
C LEU A 145 -3.80 -15.88 10.28
N VAL A 146 -4.24 -15.09 9.28
CA VAL A 146 -3.93 -13.65 9.25
C VAL A 146 -4.45 -12.89 10.48
N GLU A 147 -5.63 -13.26 11.00
CA GLU A 147 -6.23 -12.73 12.24
C GLU A 147 -6.25 -13.78 13.37
N GLY A 148 -5.28 -14.70 13.37
CA GLY A 148 -5.14 -15.71 14.42
C GLY A 148 -4.50 -15.14 15.69
N SER A 149 -4.91 -15.68 16.85
CA SER A 149 -4.23 -15.40 18.13
C SER A 149 -2.86 -16.06 18.25
N ASP A 150 -2.65 -17.14 17.49
CA ASP A 150 -1.37 -17.86 17.41
C ASP A 150 -0.45 -17.16 16.42
N LYS A 151 0.75 -16.77 16.87
CA LYS A 151 1.76 -16.10 16.04
C LYS A 151 2.76 -17.06 15.39
N GLN A 152 2.55 -18.38 15.51
CA GLN A 152 3.39 -19.37 14.83
C GLN A 152 3.33 -19.16 13.31
N GLY A 153 4.48 -19.01 12.66
CA GLY A 153 4.59 -18.71 11.23
C GLY A 153 4.20 -17.28 10.83
N HIS A 154 3.91 -16.38 11.78
CA HIS A 154 3.57 -14.99 11.46
C HIS A 154 4.73 -14.32 10.69
N PRO A 155 4.45 -13.48 9.67
CA PRO A 155 5.44 -12.72 8.91
C PRO A 155 6.53 -11.97 9.71
N TYR A 156 6.32 -11.68 11.01
CA TYR A 156 7.30 -10.98 11.83
C TYR A 156 8.48 -11.91 12.19
N LEU A 157 8.27 -13.22 12.22
CA LEU A 157 9.34 -14.22 12.41
C LEU A 157 10.32 -14.24 11.23
N TYR A 158 9.88 -13.73 10.08
CA TYR A 158 10.65 -13.60 8.85
C TYR A 158 11.11 -12.16 8.62
N THR A 159 11.27 -11.39 9.70
CA THR A 159 11.90 -10.08 9.65
C THR A 159 13.33 -10.24 9.13
N GLY A 160 13.71 -9.39 8.20
CA GLY A 160 14.98 -9.34 7.49
C GLY A 160 15.07 -10.31 6.32
N MET A 161 14.03 -11.11 6.07
CA MET A 161 14.03 -12.16 5.05
C MET A 161 13.24 -11.74 3.81
N SER A 162 13.78 -12.10 2.65
CA SER A 162 13.21 -11.88 1.33
C SER A 162 12.59 -13.17 0.79
N GLY A 163 11.75 -13.08 -0.24
CA GLY A 163 11.28 -14.24 -1.00
C GLY A 163 9.82 -14.17 -1.41
N CYS A 164 9.18 -15.34 -1.58
CA CYS A 164 7.81 -15.49 -2.04
C CYS A 164 6.87 -16.00 -0.94
N TYR A 165 5.62 -15.54 -0.97
CA TYR A 165 4.57 -15.91 -0.03
C TYR A 165 3.23 -16.12 -0.75
N ILE A 166 2.33 -16.83 -0.07
CA ILE A 166 0.95 -17.05 -0.50
C ILE A 166 -0.03 -16.45 0.49
N PHE A 167 -1.14 -15.90 -0.01
CA PHE A 167 -2.38 -15.77 0.75
C PHE A 167 -3.40 -16.75 0.20
N TYR A 168 -3.95 -17.63 1.05
CA TYR A 168 -4.94 -18.64 0.67
C TYR A 168 -6.27 -18.35 1.37
N CYS A 169 -7.36 -18.23 0.60
CA CYS A 169 -8.70 -17.98 1.11
C CYS A 169 -9.38 -19.31 1.49
N LEU A 170 -9.64 -19.51 2.78
CA LEU A 170 -10.29 -20.72 3.30
C LEU A 170 -11.74 -20.86 2.80
N LYS A 171 -12.39 -19.75 2.42
CA LYS A 171 -13.79 -19.76 1.97
C LYS A 171 -13.96 -20.18 0.52
N THR A 172 -13.01 -19.83 -0.35
CA THR A 172 -13.12 -20.06 -1.80
C THR A 172 -12.08 -21.02 -2.35
N GLY A 173 -11.05 -21.35 -1.58
CA GLY A 173 -9.88 -22.10 -2.06
C GLY A 173 -9.00 -21.31 -3.02
N GLN A 174 -9.31 -20.04 -3.29
CA GLN A 174 -8.53 -19.17 -4.15
C GLN A 174 -7.30 -18.64 -3.43
N TYR A 175 -6.26 -18.32 -4.17
CA TYR A 175 -5.01 -17.87 -3.59
C TYR A 175 -4.32 -16.78 -4.42
N TYR A 176 -3.47 -16.03 -3.72
CA TYR A 176 -2.61 -14.96 -4.24
C TYR A 176 -1.15 -15.31 -3.96
N VAL A 177 -0.28 -15.11 -4.93
CA VAL A 177 1.18 -15.22 -4.76
C VAL A 177 1.81 -13.84 -4.90
N GLY A 178 2.78 -13.53 -4.04
CA GLY A 178 3.58 -12.33 -4.16
C GLY A 178 5.02 -12.52 -3.68
N SER A 179 5.89 -11.58 -4.03
CA SER A 179 7.25 -11.48 -3.49
C SER A 179 7.47 -10.26 -2.60
N ALA A 180 8.52 -10.33 -1.78
CA ALA A 180 8.95 -9.25 -0.92
C ALA A 180 10.47 -9.26 -0.72
N ILE A 181 11.08 -8.08 -0.62
CA ILE A 181 12.44 -7.91 -0.06
C ILE A 181 12.46 -8.12 1.47
N CYS A 182 11.30 -7.91 2.11
CA CYS A 182 11.03 -8.10 3.53
C CYS A 182 9.58 -8.56 3.70
N PHE A 183 9.35 -9.78 4.17
CA PHE A 183 8.01 -10.33 4.35
C PHE A 183 7.14 -9.51 5.32
N ASN A 184 7.70 -9.12 6.47
CA ASN A 184 6.97 -8.39 7.50
C ASN A 184 6.45 -7.04 6.98
N THR A 185 7.31 -6.24 6.36
CA THR A 185 6.95 -4.97 5.73
C THR A 185 5.88 -5.15 4.66
N ARG A 186 6.04 -6.16 3.80
CA ARG A 186 5.10 -6.41 2.70
C ARG A 186 3.73 -6.84 3.22
N TYR A 187 3.69 -7.70 4.24
CA TYR A 187 2.45 -8.10 4.90
C TYR A 187 1.72 -6.89 5.51
N LYS A 188 2.43 -6.04 6.27
CA LYS A 188 1.87 -4.78 6.81
C LYS A 188 1.31 -3.90 5.70
N ALA A 189 2.01 -3.79 4.58
CA ALA A 189 1.53 -3.03 3.42
C ALA A 189 0.22 -3.58 2.85
N HIS A 190 0.03 -4.90 2.78
CA HIS A 190 -1.25 -5.49 2.38
C HIS A 190 -2.39 -5.14 3.33
N LYS A 191 -2.16 -5.16 4.65
CA LYS A 191 -3.18 -4.75 5.66
C LYS A 191 -3.57 -3.27 5.48
N VAL A 192 -2.60 -2.40 5.26
CA VAL A 192 -2.85 -0.97 5.04
C VAL A 192 -3.55 -0.71 3.71
N ASN A 193 -3.12 -1.38 2.63
CA ASN A 193 -3.66 -1.14 1.29
C ASN A 193 -5.07 -1.73 1.12
N SER A 194 -5.37 -2.87 1.75
CA SER A 194 -6.72 -3.46 1.75
C SER A 194 -7.75 -2.61 2.50
N SER A 195 -7.33 -1.86 3.51
CA SER A 195 -8.22 -0.93 4.25
C SER A 195 -8.37 0.44 3.57
N ARG A 196 -7.63 0.71 2.49
CA ARG A 196 -7.59 2.01 1.79
C ARG A 196 -7.74 1.81 0.29
N PRO A 197 -8.98 1.64 -0.22
CA PRO A 197 -9.25 1.35 -1.63
C PRO A 197 -8.61 2.37 -2.60
N GLU A 198 -8.51 3.64 -2.19
CA GLU A 198 -7.88 4.72 -2.95
C GLU A 198 -6.36 4.59 -3.10
N ARG A 199 -5.69 3.80 -2.24
CA ARG A 199 -4.24 3.50 -2.34
C ARG A 199 -3.96 2.11 -2.87
N GLY A 200 -4.76 1.12 -2.46
CA GLY A 200 -4.58 -0.28 -2.85
C GLY A 200 -5.03 -0.61 -4.27
N GLY A 201 -5.92 0.22 -4.84
CA GLY A 201 -6.52 -0.01 -6.15
C GLY A 201 -7.43 -1.24 -6.18
N SER A 202 -7.89 -1.63 -7.37
CA SER A 202 -8.82 -2.74 -7.62
C SER A 202 -8.13 -4.11 -7.64
N ASN A 203 -7.27 -4.41 -6.66
CA ASN A 203 -6.55 -5.68 -6.60
C ASN A 203 -7.51 -6.82 -6.20
N SER A 204 -7.52 -7.93 -6.95
CA SER A 204 -8.40 -9.09 -6.70
C SER A 204 -8.25 -9.68 -5.29
N LEU A 205 -7.03 -9.69 -4.71
CA LEU A 205 -6.82 -10.05 -3.31
C LEU A 205 -7.61 -9.14 -2.38
N TYR A 206 -7.53 -7.83 -2.55
CA TYR A 206 -8.19 -6.86 -1.66
C TYR A 206 -9.71 -6.89 -1.80
N LEU A 207 -10.23 -7.11 -3.01
CA LEU A 207 -11.67 -7.33 -3.22
C LEU A 207 -12.16 -8.61 -2.53
N SER A 208 -11.33 -9.66 -2.52
CA SER A 208 -11.64 -10.90 -1.81
C SER A 208 -11.60 -10.71 -0.29
N VAL A 209 -10.61 -9.97 0.22
CA VAL A 209 -10.52 -9.57 1.63
C VAL A 209 -11.69 -8.70 2.05
N GLU A 210 -12.12 -7.75 1.23
CA GLU A 210 -13.31 -6.92 1.49
C GLU A 210 -14.57 -7.77 1.63
N LYS A 211 -14.68 -8.83 0.84
CA LYS A 211 -15.83 -9.74 0.85
C LYS A 211 -15.83 -10.72 2.02
N PHE A 212 -14.67 -11.27 2.39
CA PHE A 212 -14.58 -12.40 3.32
C PHE A 212 -13.88 -12.09 4.64
N GLY A 213 -13.26 -10.91 4.77
CA GLY A 213 -12.43 -10.53 5.90
C GLY A 213 -11.05 -11.20 5.89
N TRP A 214 -10.09 -10.64 6.62
CA TRP A 214 -8.73 -11.19 6.73
C TRP A 214 -8.70 -12.50 7.54
N GLU A 215 -9.67 -12.72 8.43
CA GLU A 215 -9.87 -13.96 9.19
C GLU A 215 -10.15 -15.19 8.31
N ALA A 216 -10.56 -14.98 7.06
CA ALA A 216 -10.76 -16.03 6.08
C ALA A 216 -9.47 -16.42 5.33
N PHE A 217 -8.32 -15.83 5.65
CA PHE A 217 -7.07 -16.03 4.93
C PHE A 217 -5.98 -16.63 5.80
N ILE A 218 -5.21 -17.52 5.19
CA ILE A 218 -3.91 -17.97 5.68
C ILE A 218 -2.83 -17.26 4.88
N TRP A 219 -1.78 -16.84 5.57
CA TRP A 219 -0.51 -16.44 4.98
C TRP A 219 0.53 -17.54 5.22
N LYS A 220 1.33 -17.89 4.21
CA LYS A 220 2.44 -18.84 4.34
C LYS A 220 3.61 -18.36 3.46
N PRO A 221 4.86 -18.37 3.97
CA PRO A 221 6.01 -18.20 3.09
C PRO A 221 6.17 -19.48 2.26
N ILE A 222 6.42 -19.32 0.96
CA ILE A 222 6.63 -20.43 0.02
C ILE A 222 8.13 -20.69 -0.13
N LEU A 223 8.90 -19.60 -0.22
CA LEU A 223 10.31 -19.65 -0.56
C LEU A 223 11.00 -18.45 0.10
N ILE A 224 12.09 -18.72 0.81
CA ILE A 224 12.90 -17.69 1.47
C ILE A 224 14.18 -17.50 0.66
N THR A 225 14.48 -16.26 0.28
CA THR A 225 15.69 -15.86 -0.44
C THR A 225 16.59 -14.99 0.42
N SER A 226 17.80 -14.72 -0.09
CA SER A 226 18.71 -13.81 0.56
C SER A 226 18.19 -12.37 0.53
N ASN A 227 18.35 -11.66 1.64
CA ASN A 227 18.31 -10.20 1.64
C ASN A 227 19.76 -9.70 1.66
N TYR A 228 20.27 -9.35 0.49
CA TYR A 228 21.69 -9.01 0.31
C TYR A 228 22.08 -7.71 1.01
N ILE A 229 21.13 -6.79 1.25
CA ILE A 229 21.40 -5.57 2.02
C ILE A 229 21.70 -5.95 3.48
N ASN A 230 20.83 -6.75 4.09
CA ASN A 230 20.97 -7.16 5.49
C ASN A 230 22.19 -8.06 5.68
N ASN A 231 22.42 -8.99 4.75
CA ASN A 231 23.57 -9.89 4.79
C ASN A 231 24.88 -9.10 4.63
N PHE A 232 24.93 -8.13 3.71
CA PHE A 232 26.10 -7.25 3.56
C PHE A 232 26.39 -6.46 4.83
N THR A 233 25.37 -5.78 5.38
CA THR A 233 25.51 -4.92 6.57
C THR A 233 25.99 -5.72 7.79
N LYS A 234 25.55 -6.97 7.93
CA LYS A 234 26.02 -7.87 8.99
C LYS A 234 27.48 -8.33 8.80
N GLN A 235 27.90 -8.55 7.55
CA GLN A 235 29.26 -9.01 7.24
C GLN A 235 30.28 -7.88 7.21
N ASN A 236 29.85 -6.65 6.94
CA ASN A 236 30.71 -5.47 6.80
C ASN A 236 30.14 -4.31 7.64
N PRO A 237 30.05 -4.44 8.98
CA PRO A 237 29.39 -3.45 9.82
C PRO A 237 30.10 -2.09 9.84
N GLU A 238 31.39 -2.05 9.53
CA GLU A 238 32.18 -0.80 9.47
C GLU A 238 32.15 -0.14 8.08
N HIS A 239 31.61 -0.80 7.07
CA HIS A 239 31.57 -0.28 5.70
C HIS A 239 30.34 0.60 5.49
N GLU A 240 30.56 1.87 5.21
CA GLU A 240 29.48 2.79 4.87
C GLU A 240 28.94 2.50 3.46
N LEU A 241 27.67 2.09 3.37
CA LEU A 241 27.03 1.87 2.07
C LEU A 241 26.72 3.18 1.37
N SER A 242 27.34 3.40 0.21
CA SER A 242 26.94 4.46 -0.71
C SER A 242 25.49 4.27 -1.20
N LEU A 243 24.88 5.34 -1.69
CA LEU A 243 23.51 5.29 -2.25
C LEU A 243 23.40 4.32 -3.43
N GLU A 244 24.42 4.35 -4.28
CA GLU A 244 24.50 3.47 -5.44
C GLU A 244 24.65 2.01 -4.99
N SER A 245 25.58 1.75 -4.06
CA SER A 245 25.78 0.42 -3.46
C SER A 245 24.48 -0.14 -2.87
N LEU A 246 23.75 0.68 -2.09
CA LEU A 246 22.47 0.29 -1.49
C LEU A 246 21.41 -0.02 -2.56
N PHE A 247 21.29 0.84 -3.58
CA PHE A 247 20.33 0.65 -4.66
C PHE A 247 20.61 -0.63 -5.45
N ILE A 248 21.88 -0.93 -5.72
CA ILE A 248 22.30 -2.13 -6.45
C ILE A 248 22.05 -3.38 -5.62
N LEU A 249 22.45 -3.43 -4.34
CA LEU A 249 22.16 -4.56 -3.44
C LEU A 249 20.66 -4.82 -3.28
N ARG A 250 19.86 -3.74 -3.21
CA ARG A 250 18.40 -3.84 -3.21
C ARG A 250 17.85 -4.42 -4.51
N SER A 251 18.44 -4.04 -5.64
CA SER A 251 18.03 -4.53 -6.96
C SER A 251 18.31 -6.03 -7.10
N PHE A 252 19.46 -6.52 -6.65
CA PHE A 252 19.75 -7.96 -6.57
C PHE A 252 18.76 -8.70 -5.66
N THR A 253 18.50 -8.17 -4.46
CA THR A 253 17.56 -8.77 -3.49
C THR A 253 16.16 -8.89 -4.09
N GLN A 254 15.72 -7.81 -4.74
CA GLN A 254 14.42 -7.76 -5.38
C GLN A 254 14.33 -8.68 -6.60
N PHE A 255 15.40 -8.78 -7.38
CA PHE A 255 15.44 -9.63 -8.57
C PHE A 255 15.26 -11.10 -8.22
N GLU A 256 16.02 -11.61 -7.25
CA GLU A 256 15.94 -13.01 -6.84
C GLU A 256 14.51 -13.38 -6.39
N ALA A 257 13.90 -12.58 -5.51
CA ALA A 257 12.54 -12.85 -5.05
C ALA A 257 11.49 -12.76 -6.18
N ARG A 258 11.63 -11.79 -7.09
CA ARG A 258 10.70 -11.58 -8.21
C ARG A 258 10.86 -12.61 -9.33
N LEU A 259 12.06 -13.15 -9.51
CA LEU A 259 12.33 -14.26 -10.41
C LEU A 259 11.50 -15.48 -10.00
N TYR A 260 11.54 -15.85 -8.72
CA TYR A 260 10.71 -16.95 -8.20
C TYR A 260 9.21 -16.63 -8.24
N GLU A 261 8.81 -15.38 -7.99
CA GLU A 261 7.41 -14.97 -8.16
C GLU A 261 6.94 -15.17 -9.60
N GLN A 262 7.73 -14.75 -10.60
CA GLN A 262 7.38 -14.95 -12.01
C GLN A 262 7.20 -16.43 -12.34
N PHE A 263 8.10 -17.29 -11.83
CA PHE A 263 7.99 -18.73 -11.97
C PHE A 263 6.69 -19.28 -11.35
N LEU A 264 6.41 -18.93 -10.09
CA LEU A 264 5.22 -19.38 -9.38
C LEU A 264 3.93 -18.88 -10.05
N LEU A 265 3.89 -17.62 -10.51
CA LEU A 265 2.75 -17.09 -11.23
C LEU A 265 2.50 -17.86 -12.52
N THR A 266 3.56 -18.18 -13.27
CA THR A 266 3.47 -18.88 -14.55
C THR A 266 2.93 -20.30 -14.39
N HIS A 267 3.32 -21.00 -13.32
CA HIS A 267 2.92 -22.39 -13.11
C HIS A 267 1.58 -22.52 -12.37
N LEU A 268 1.37 -21.69 -11.35
CA LEU A 268 0.19 -21.81 -10.48
C LEU A 268 -1.02 -21.02 -11.00
N MET A 269 -0.80 -19.96 -11.79
CA MET A 269 -1.87 -19.08 -12.28
C MET A 269 -2.89 -18.67 -11.19
N PRO A 270 -2.42 -18.11 -10.05
CA PRO A 270 -3.26 -17.81 -8.90
C PRO A 270 -4.41 -16.85 -9.24
N SER A 271 -5.64 -17.28 -8.96
CA SER A 271 -6.87 -16.54 -9.30
C SER A 271 -7.02 -15.18 -8.61
N LEU A 272 -6.32 -14.94 -7.50
CA LEU A 272 -6.33 -13.64 -6.81
C LEU A 272 -5.21 -12.69 -7.30
N ASN A 273 -4.38 -13.11 -8.26
CA ASN A 273 -3.46 -12.22 -8.97
C ASN A 273 -4.17 -11.65 -10.22
N SER A 274 -4.08 -10.34 -10.42
CA SER A 274 -4.66 -9.68 -11.60
C SER A 274 -3.78 -9.79 -12.85
N THR A 275 -2.48 -10.03 -12.66
CA THR A 275 -1.47 -10.11 -13.72
C THR A 275 -0.47 -11.20 -13.38
N TYR A 276 0.01 -11.92 -14.39
CA TYR A 276 1.03 -12.98 -14.23
C TYR A 276 2.43 -12.53 -14.68
N THR A 277 2.59 -11.24 -15.01
CA THR A 277 3.88 -10.63 -15.35
C THR A 277 4.38 -9.81 -14.18
N VAL A 278 5.59 -10.09 -13.74
CA VAL A 278 6.26 -9.39 -12.65
C VAL A 278 7.01 -8.17 -13.21
N VAL A 279 6.79 -7.02 -12.57
CA VAL A 279 7.47 -5.76 -12.90
C VAL A 279 8.72 -5.61 -12.04
N PHE A 280 9.85 -5.22 -12.62
CA PHE A 280 11.08 -4.92 -11.88
C PHE A 280 11.27 -3.40 -11.81
N PRO A 281 11.14 -2.77 -10.63
CA PRO A 281 11.23 -1.31 -10.47
C PRO A 281 12.54 -0.69 -10.96
N PHE A 282 13.62 -1.48 -11.07
CA PHE A 282 14.93 -1.04 -11.51
C PHE A 282 15.17 -1.23 -13.01
N SER A 283 14.17 -1.68 -13.78
CA SER A 283 14.30 -1.96 -15.22
C SER A 283 14.61 -0.74 -16.08
N SER A 284 14.47 0.47 -15.54
CA SER A 284 14.79 1.73 -16.20
C SER A 284 16.06 2.37 -15.62
N TRP A 285 16.95 1.59 -15.01
CA TRP A 285 18.17 2.13 -14.45
C TRP A 285 19.11 2.64 -15.55
N GLU A 286 19.57 3.86 -15.37
CA GLU A 286 20.59 4.50 -16.20
C GLU A 286 21.74 4.93 -15.30
N ASN A 287 22.97 4.79 -15.80
CA ASN A 287 24.16 5.30 -15.11
C ASN A 287 24.19 6.82 -15.31
N SER A 288 23.37 7.53 -14.52
CA SER A 288 23.39 8.99 -14.47
C SER A 288 24.22 9.40 -13.25
N PRO A 289 25.24 10.26 -13.42
CA PRO A 289 25.97 10.80 -12.28
C PRO A 289 24.94 11.44 -11.35
N LEU A 290 24.87 10.92 -10.12
CA LEU A 290 23.98 11.43 -9.09
C LEU A 290 24.37 12.89 -8.86
N THR A 291 23.57 13.81 -9.42
CA THR A 291 23.79 15.25 -9.24
C THR A 291 23.90 15.55 -7.76
N GLU A 292 24.99 16.17 -7.32
CA GLU A 292 25.10 16.64 -5.95
C GLU A 292 23.99 17.68 -5.72
N ASP A 293 22.96 17.25 -5.00
CA ASP A 293 21.93 18.15 -4.52
C ASP A 293 22.57 18.89 -3.35
N ASN A 294 22.74 20.22 -3.46
CA ASN A 294 23.27 21.13 -2.41
C ASN A 294 22.39 21.17 -1.12
N SER A 295 21.51 20.20 -0.99
CA SER A 295 20.69 19.96 0.17
C SER A 295 21.51 19.49 1.38
N LYS A 296 20.96 19.72 2.57
CA LYS A 296 21.61 19.32 3.82
C LYS A 296 21.67 17.79 3.94
N PRO A 297 22.86 17.22 4.25
CA PRO A 297 23.01 15.79 4.41
C PRO A 297 22.30 15.28 5.68
N LEU A 298 22.05 13.98 5.70
CA LEU A 298 21.39 13.27 6.78
C LEU A 298 22.17 12.00 7.09
N GLU A 299 22.57 11.82 8.34
CA GLU A 299 23.13 10.57 8.84
C GLU A 299 22.00 9.65 9.35
N VAL A 300 22.15 8.36 9.09
CA VAL A 300 21.27 7.32 9.63
C VAL A 300 22.10 6.43 10.51
N ARG A 301 21.63 6.23 11.74
CA ARG A 301 22.35 5.46 12.77
C ARG A 301 21.48 4.34 13.32
N ALA A 302 22.10 3.25 13.76
CA ALA A 302 21.43 2.15 14.43
C ALA A 302 21.12 2.52 15.90
N GLU A 303 20.42 1.64 16.60
CA GLU A 303 20.02 1.85 18.00
C GLU A 303 21.23 2.01 18.95
N ASP A 304 22.34 1.35 18.64
CA ASP A 304 23.63 1.47 19.34
C ASP A 304 24.41 2.74 18.96
N ASN A 305 23.80 3.63 18.17
CA ASN A 305 24.37 4.87 17.66
C ASN A 305 25.54 4.69 16.65
N SER A 306 25.76 3.47 16.16
CA SER A 306 26.68 3.22 15.05
C SER A 306 26.15 3.87 13.76
N LEU A 307 27.05 4.46 12.98
CA LEU A 307 26.70 5.05 11.69
C LEU A 307 26.40 3.93 10.69
N ILE A 308 25.19 3.94 10.12
CA ILE A 308 24.81 3.00 9.06
C ILE A 308 25.16 3.61 7.69
N MET A 309 24.74 4.85 7.45
CA MET A 309 24.91 5.51 6.13
C MET A 309 24.65 7.02 6.19
N LYS A 310 25.24 7.75 5.25
CA LYS A 310 24.95 9.16 5.00
C LYS A 310 24.21 9.38 3.68
N PHE A 311 23.25 10.28 3.72
CA PHE A 311 22.51 10.75 2.57
C PHE A 311 22.89 12.18 2.28
N SER A 312 23.04 12.53 1.00
CA SER A 312 23.24 13.93 0.61
C SER A 312 22.01 14.81 0.82
N SER A 313 20.81 14.21 1.02
CA SER A 313 19.57 14.97 1.23
C SER A 313 18.51 14.22 2.03
N LYS A 314 17.65 14.97 2.74
CA LYS A 314 16.44 14.44 3.40
C LYS A 314 15.48 13.76 2.41
N SER A 315 15.39 14.28 1.19
CA SER A 315 14.53 13.70 0.15
C SER A 315 15.06 12.33 -0.30
N ARG A 316 16.38 12.21 -0.46
CA ARG A 316 17.04 10.95 -0.83
C ARG A 316 16.94 9.93 0.28
N ALA A 317 17.21 10.34 1.52
CA ALA A 317 17.02 9.48 2.69
C ALA A 317 15.60 8.91 2.76
N ALA A 318 14.56 9.72 2.53
CA ALA A 318 13.18 9.26 2.51
C ALA A 318 12.95 8.12 1.49
N VAL A 319 13.45 8.28 0.27
CA VAL A 319 13.30 7.27 -0.80
C VAL A 319 14.09 6.00 -0.48
N SER A 320 15.35 6.15 -0.07
CA SER A 320 16.27 5.04 0.15
C SER A 320 15.95 4.23 1.40
N LEU A 321 15.42 4.87 2.45
CA LEU A 321 14.95 4.18 3.65
C LEU A 321 13.53 3.64 3.50
N GLY A 322 12.78 4.09 2.49
CA GLY A 322 11.36 3.76 2.33
C GLY A 322 10.47 4.46 3.36
N ILE A 323 10.92 5.60 3.90
CA ILE A 323 10.23 6.38 4.92
C ILE A 323 9.59 7.61 4.25
N PRO A 324 8.30 7.91 4.48
CA PRO A 324 7.69 9.13 3.94
C PRO A 324 8.46 10.39 4.40
N LYS A 325 8.68 11.35 3.49
CA LYS A 325 9.40 12.60 3.80
C LYS A 325 8.82 13.37 4.98
N THR A 326 7.51 13.34 5.15
CA THR A 326 6.82 13.93 6.30
C THR A 326 7.16 13.23 7.61
N THR A 327 7.25 11.90 7.61
CA THR A 327 7.66 11.15 8.79
C THR A 327 9.13 11.37 9.08
N LEU A 328 10.01 11.32 8.07
CA LEU A 328 11.43 11.62 8.22
C LEU A 328 11.64 12.99 8.87
N GLY A 329 10.96 14.03 8.38
CA GLY A 329 11.06 15.37 8.95
C GLY A 329 10.54 15.53 10.38
N ARG A 330 9.68 14.64 10.88
CA ARG A 330 9.17 14.67 12.27
C ARG A 330 10.13 14.03 13.27
N TYR A 331 10.91 13.05 12.82
CA TYR A 331 11.76 12.23 13.68
C TYR A 331 13.23 12.61 13.61
N ILE A 332 13.60 13.48 12.66
CA ILE A 332 14.96 13.98 12.53
C ILE A 332 15.40 14.71 13.81
N ASN A 333 16.62 14.40 14.24
CA ASN A 333 17.27 14.93 15.44
C ASN A 333 16.58 14.65 16.77
N LEU A 334 15.59 13.77 16.84
CA LEU A 334 15.01 13.39 18.13
C LEU A 334 15.91 12.35 18.82
N LYS A 335 16.45 12.67 20.00
CA LYS A 335 17.39 11.82 20.74
C LYS A 335 16.82 10.45 21.10
N ASN A 336 15.56 10.42 21.49
CA ASN A 336 14.93 9.25 22.15
C ASN A 336 13.93 8.53 21.24
N PHE A 337 13.88 8.88 19.95
CA PHE A 337 12.89 8.34 19.02
C PHE A 337 13.58 7.77 17.79
N THR A 338 13.49 6.45 17.65
CA THR A 338 13.82 5.76 16.42
C THR A 338 12.63 5.74 15.47
N ILE A 339 12.92 5.45 14.21
CA ILE A 339 11.92 5.17 13.19
C ILE A 339 12.28 3.90 12.45
N TYR A 340 11.29 3.02 12.26
CA TYR A 340 11.47 1.82 11.46
C TYR A 340 11.72 2.18 9.99
N SER A 341 12.86 1.75 9.45
CA SER A 341 13.21 1.82 8.03
C SER A 341 12.76 0.53 7.34
N PRO A 342 11.73 0.55 6.46
CA PRO A 342 11.27 -0.66 5.80
C PRO A 342 12.29 -1.30 4.84
N VAL A 343 13.27 -0.50 4.36
CA VAL A 343 14.31 -0.99 3.46
C VAL A 343 15.43 -1.68 4.22
N LEU A 344 15.85 -1.13 5.36
CA LEU A 344 16.88 -1.72 6.22
C LEU A 344 16.31 -2.76 7.19
N ASP A 345 14.99 -2.77 7.36
CA ASP A 345 14.27 -3.62 8.29
C ASP A 345 14.76 -3.54 9.73
N MET A 346 14.99 -2.31 10.17
CA MET A 346 15.43 -1.98 11.53
C MET A 346 14.98 -0.59 11.92
N ASP A 347 14.94 -0.36 13.22
CA ASP A 347 14.73 0.95 13.80
C ASP A 347 16.03 1.77 13.70
N VAL A 348 15.90 2.98 13.17
CA VAL A 348 17.04 3.88 12.92
C VAL A 348 16.82 5.26 13.53
N TYR A 349 17.91 5.89 13.94
CA TYR A 349 17.95 7.32 14.24
C TYR A 349 18.26 8.11 12.97
N LEU A 350 17.65 9.30 12.86
CA LEU A 350 17.84 10.22 11.74
C LEU A 350 18.50 11.48 12.27
N ILE A 351 19.72 11.79 11.83
CA ILE A 351 20.51 12.92 12.34
C ILE A 351 20.87 13.88 11.19
N ASP A 352 20.38 15.11 11.26
CA ASP A 352 20.92 16.27 10.55
C ASP A 352 22.11 16.80 11.36
N PRO A 353 23.36 16.59 10.91
CA PRO A 353 24.55 16.94 11.69
C PRO A 353 24.70 18.46 11.90
N PHE A 354 23.94 19.28 11.18
CA PHE A 354 23.97 20.74 11.29
C PHE A 354 22.94 21.30 12.27
N LEU A 355 22.12 20.46 12.88
CA LEU A 355 21.10 20.87 13.83
C LEU A 355 21.35 20.15 15.17
N PRO A 356 21.02 20.78 16.31
CA PRO A 356 21.14 20.12 17.60
C PRO A 356 20.14 18.96 17.70
N LEU A 357 20.48 17.96 18.52
CA LEU A 357 19.53 16.92 18.90
C LEU A 357 18.51 17.48 19.90
N SER A 358 17.23 17.18 19.69
CA SER A 358 16.12 17.57 20.55
C SER A 358 15.64 16.41 21.43
N GLU A 359 15.19 16.73 22.63
CA GLU A 359 14.49 15.82 23.55
C GLU A 359 12.97 15.89 23.39
N ASP A 360 12.49 16.68 22.43
CA ASP A 360 11.07 16.82 22.11
C ASP A 360 10.45 15.50 21.64
N SER A 361 9.12 15.44 21.73
CA SER A 361 8.34 14.35 21.15
C SER A 361 7.95 14.64 19.69
N PRO A 362 7.72 13.60 18.85
CA PRO A 362 7.28 13.79 17.47
C PRO A 362 6.00 14.63 17.42
N SER A 363 6.07 15.78 16.75
CA SER A 363 4.90 16.65 16.60
C SER A 363 4.07 16.20 15.40
N TYR A 364 2.83 15.80 15.69
CA TYR A 364 1.82 15.60 14.66
C TYR A 364 1.08 16.90 14.49
N VAL A 365 1.50 17.72 13.53
CA VAL A 365 0.66 18.81 13.05
C VAL A 365 -0.60 18.13 12.51
N LYS A 366 -1.68 18.14 13.32
CA LYS A 366 -3.03 18.07 12.76
C LYS A 366 -3.02 19.23 11.78
N SER A 367 -3.18 18.93 10.49
CA SER A 367 -3.45 19.99 9.55
C SER A 367 -4.74 20.63 10.04
N ASP A 368 -4.63 21.72 10.81
CA ASP A 368 -5.74 22.62 11.01
C ASP A 368 -6.26 22.88 9.60
N GLY A 369 -7.52 22.48 9.37
CA GLY A 369 -8.13 22.56 8.05
C GLY A 369 -7.84 23.95 7.51
N MET A 370 -7.40 24.02 6.24
CA MET A 370 -7.05 25.28 5.61
C MET A 370 -8.11 26.34 5.94
N LEU A 371 -7.71 27.39 6.66
CA LEU A 371 -8.66 28.36 7.18
C LEU A 371 -9.37 29.05 6.01
N PRO A 372 -10.69 29.22 6.06
CA PRO A 372 -11.40 30.01 5.05
C PRO A 372 -10.88 31.44 5.06
N ILE A 373 -10.85 32.08 3.89
CA ILE A 373 -10.40 33.47 3.82
C ILE A 373 -11.34 34.38 4.62
N THR A 374 -10.74 35.28 5.40
CA THR A 374 -11.42 36.26 6.25
C THR A 374 -11.22 37.68 5.74
N GLY A 375 -12.11 38.60 6.10
CA GLY A 375 -11.98 40.02 5.73
C GLY A 375 -12.34 40.35 4.28
N VAL A 376 -12.94 39.41 3.55
CA VAL A 376 -13.51 39.61 2.22
C VAL A 376 -14.95 39.11 2.23
N ASP A 377 -15.90 39.94 1.82
CA ASP A 377 -17.27 39.50 1.63
C ASP A 377 -17.42 38.77 0.30
N LEU A 378 -17.32 37.44 0.34
CA LEU A 378 -17.32 36.60 -0.86
C LEU A 378 -18.65 36.64 -1.62
N TYR A 379 -19.78 36.92 -0.97
CA TYR A 379 -21.09 36.90 -1.62
C TYR A 379 -21.39 38.16 -2.43
N THR A 380 -20.62 39.24 -2.20
CA THR A 380 -20.67 40.47 -3.00
C THR A 380 -19.96 40.34 -4.35
N LEU A 381 -19.11 39.32 -4.52
CA LEU A 381 -18.35 39.10 -5.74
C LEU A 381 -19.25 38.64 -6.89
N GLU A 382 -18.92 39.05 -8.11
CA GLU A 382 -19.66 38.62 -9.31
C GLU A 382 -19.61 37.10 -9.47
N LYS A 383 -20.78 36.50 -9.69
CA LYS A 383 -20.91 35.06 -9.91
C LYS A 383 -20.20 34.67 -11.20
N GLY A 384 -19.22 33.79 -11.10
CA GLY A 384 -18.47 33.30 -12.25
C GLY A 384 -17.17 33.98 -12.55
N LYS A 385 -16.74 34.88 -11.67
CA LYS A 385 -15.44 35.51 -11.75
C LYS A 385 -14.55 35.06 -10.59
N LEU A 386 -13.29 34.84 -10.91
CA LEU A 386 -12.20 34.60 -9.98
C LEU A 386 -11.44 35.91 -9.80
N TYR A 387 -11.40 36.41 -8.58
CA TYR A 387 -10.67 37.63 -8.22
C TYR A 387 -9.32 37.24 -7.61
N ALA A 388 -8.26 37.86 -8.10
CA ALA A 388 -6.95 37.87 -7.46
C ALA A 388 -6.84 39.18 -6.68
N LEU A 389 -6.74 39.10 -5.36
CA LEU A 389 -6.57 40.24 -4.46
C LEU A 389 -5.12 40.29 -3.97
N LEU A 390 -4.58 41.48 -3.81
CA LEU A 390 -3.30 41.66 -3.13
C LEU A 390 -3.42 41.29 -1.63
N LEU A 391 -2.28 41.27 -0.93
CA LEU A 391 -2.22 40.84 0.47
C LEU A 391 -3.07 41.68 1.42
N ASP A 392 -3.40 42.92 1.04
CA ASP A 392 -4.30 43.80 1.79
C ASP A 392 -5.78 43.41 1.69
N LYS A 393 -6.12 42.43 0.82
CA LYS A 393 -7.47 41.92 0.54
C LYS A 393 -8.46 42.97 0.03
N LYS A 394 -7.97 44.16 -0.33
CA LYS A 394 -8.76 45.29 -0.81
C LYS A 394 -8.35 45.67 -2.21
N SER A 395 -7.05 45.68 -2.48
CA SER A 395 -6.51 46.03 -3.78
C SER A 395 -6.65 44.86 -4.74
N LEU A 396 -7.24 45.14 -5.90
CA LEU A 396 -7.46 44.16 -6.95
C LEU A 396 -6.19 43.98 -7.77
N PHE A 397 -5.71 42.74 -7.88
CA PHE A 397 -4.62 42.37 -8.78
C PHE A 397 -5.14 42.01 -10.18
N GLY A 398 -6.27 41.30 -10.25
CA GLY A 398 -6.88 40.93 -11.52
C GLY A 398 -8.18 40.15 -11.37
N ILE A 399 -8.96 40.08 -12.45
CA ILE A 399 -10.21 39.31 -12.52
C ILE A 399 -10.14 38.36 -13.71
N TYR A 400 -10.52 37.09 -13.49
CA TYR A 400 -10.43 36.02 -14.47
C TYR A 400 -11.74 35.23 -14.53
N ASP A 401 -12.03 34.60 -15.65
CA ASP A 401 -13.24 33.77 -15.77
C ASP A 401 -13.15 32.46 -14.99
N ASN A 402 -11.94 31.92 -14.81
CA ASN A 402 -11.70 30.67 -14.10
C ASN A 402 -10.21 30.48 -13.76
N PRO A 403 -9.87 29.50 -12.89
CA PRO A 403 -8.48 29.24 -12.51
C PRO A 403 -7.56 28.89 -13.68
N SER A 404 -8.08 28.26 -14.74
CA SER A 404 -7.28 27.90 -15.92
C SER A 404 -6.90 29.12 -16.75
N ARG A 405 -7.81 30.10 -16.86
CA ARG A 405 -7.51 31.38 -17.49
C ARG A 405 -6.48 32.16 -16.68
N ALA A 406 -6.66 32.23 -15.36
CA ALA A 406 -5.70 32.87 -14.45
C ALA A 406 -4.29 32.24 -14.54
N ALA A 407 -4.18 30.91 -14.51
CA ALA A 407 -2.89 30.23 -14.60
C ALA A 407 -2.17 30.48 -15.93
N LYS A 408 -2.93 30.55 -17.03
CA LYS A 408 -2.39 30.85 -18.35
C LYS A 408 -1.96 32.32 -18.48
N ASP A 409 -2.80 33.25 -18.05
CA ASP A 409 -2.55 34.68 -18.20
C ASP A 409 -1.45 35.17 -17.25
N LEU A 410 -1.37 34.62 -16.04
CA LEU A 410 -0.38 35.04 -15.04
C LEU A 410 0.97 34.34 -15.19
N ASP A 411 0.97 33.03 -15.42
CA ASP A 411 2.18 32.21 -15.34
C ASP A 411 2.49 31.41 -16.62
N GLY A 412 1.65 31.53 -17.66
CA GLY A 412 1.78 30.73 -18.88
C GLY A 412 1.57 29.22 -18.66
N LYS A 413 0.99 28.81 -17.53
CA LYS A 413 0.86 27.40 -17.14
C LYS A 413 -0.46 26.80 -17.59
N SER A 414 -0.42 25.54 -18.03
CA SER A 414 -1.61 24.74 -18.33
C SER A 414 -2.26 24.11 -17.08
N ASP A 415 -1.49 23.87 -16.03
CA ASP A 415 -1.99 23.33 -14.76
C ASP A 415 -2.52 24.45 -13.86
N SER A 416 -3.82 24.44 -13.58
CA SER A 416 -4.49 25.41 -12.70
C SER A 416 -4.69 24.92 -11.27
N ARG A 417 -4.21 23.72 -10.90
CA ARG A 417 -4.41 23.14 -9.56
C ARG A 417 -3.79 23.98 -8.45
N TYR A 418 -2.66 24.63 -8.72
CA TYR A 418 -2.00 25.47 -7.72
C TYR A 418 -2.81 26.72 -7.37
N ILE A 419 -3.70 27.20 -8.26
CA ILE A 419 -4.66 28.27 -7.97
C ILE A 419 -5.93 27.68 -7.35
N SER A 420 -6.51 26.65 -7.97
CA SER A 420 -7.83 26.14 -7.58
C SER A 420 -7.88 25.56 -6.16
N ARG A 421 -6.75 25.02 -5.68
CA ARG A 421 -6.60 24.51 -4.31
C ARG A 421 -6.76 25.58 -3.24
N TYR A 422 -6.49 26.86 -3.55
CA TYR A 422 -6.44 27.93 -2.56
C TYR A 422 -7.56 28.98 -2.74
N ILE A 423 -8.59 28.68 -3.55
CA ILE A 423 -9.74 29.59 -3.71
C ILE A 423 -10.55 29.66 -2.42
N ASN A 424 -10.75 30.88 -1.92
CA ASN A 424 -11.43 31.20 -0.66
C ASN A 424 -10.70 30.64 0.57
N ILE A 425 -9.39 30.45 0.47
CA ILE A 425 -8.53 29.99 1.56
C ILE A 425 -7.62 31.13 1.99
N GLU A 426 -7.35 31.20 3.29
CA GLU A 426 -6.41 32.13 3.93
C GLU A 426 -4.95 31.74 3.61
N ARG A 427 -4.62 31.67 2.31
CA ARG A 427 -3.29 31.37 1.80
C ARG A 427 -3.06 32.07 0.46
N SER A 428 -2.00 32.88 0.40
CA SER A 428 -1.59 33.55 -0.83
C SER A 428 -0.87 32.58 -1.79
N VAL A 429 -0.91 32.93 -3.07
CA VAL A 429 -0.26 32.23 -4.18
C VAL A 429 0.65 33.23 -4.89
N ILE A 430 1.88 32.83 -5.16
CA ILE A 430 2.85 33.63 -5.90
C ILE A 430 2.57 33.47 -7.39
N VAL A 431 2.38 34.57 -8.10
CA VAL A 431 1.99 34.62 -9.53
C VAL A 431 2.76 35.71 -10.28
N GLY A 432 2.82 35.58 -11.61
CA GLY A 432 3.44 36.56 -12.49
C GLY A 432 4.97 36.46 -12.52
N GLN A 433 5.58 37.13 -13.49
CA GLN A 433 7.04 37.21 -13.61
C GLN A 433 7.68 37.90 -12.41
N ASP A 434 7.00 38.90 -11.84
CA ASP A 434 7.45 39.66 -10.66
C ASP A 434 7.23 38.94 -9.33
N LYS A 435 6.71 37.70 -9.35
CA LYS A 435 6.48 36.86 -8.17
C LYS A 435 5.64 37.55 -7.09
N VAL A 436 4.53 38.17 -7.49
CA VAL A 436 3.61 38.86 -6.59
C VAL A 436 2.74 37.85 -5.84
N SER A 437 2.53 38.07 -4.54
CA SER A 437 1.66 37.23 -3.71
C SER A 437 0.22 37.74 -3.72
N VAL A 438 -0.72 36.87 -4.13
CA VAL A 438 -2.15 37.22 -4.23
C VAL A 438 -3.03 36.17 -3.56
N TYR A 439 -4.18 36.58 -3.05
CA TYR A 439 -5.27 35.70 -2.63
C TYR A 439 -6.25 35.50 -3.77
N PHE A 440 -6.67 34.25 -3.97
CA PHE A 440 -7.71 33.94 -4.95
C PHE A 440 -9.06 33.75 -4.26
N VAL A 441 -10.04 34.56 -4.65
CA VAL A 441 -11.40 34.52 -4.10
C VAL A 441 -12.46 34.47 -5.18
N MET A 442 -13.58 33.85 -4.87
CA MET A 442 -14.71 33.66 -5.77
C MET A 442 -15.99 33.51 -4.97
N ASN A 443 -17.10 33.95 -5.55
CA ASN A 443 -18.42 33.78 -4.95
C ASN A 443 -18.70 32.28 -4.64
N PRO A 444 -19.02 31.90 -3.39
CA PRO A 444 -19.19 30.50 -3.00
C PRO A 444 -20.33 29.80 -3.75
N ASP A 445 -21.42 30.52 -4.04
CA ASP A 445 -22.56 30.02 -4.82
C ASP A 445 -22.12 29.52 -6.20
N TRP A 446 -21.11 30.17 -6.78
CA TRP A 446 -20.56 29.78 -8.06
C TRP A 446 -19.56 28.63 -7.96
N LYS A 447 -18.83 28.52 -6.85
CA LYS A 447 -17.91 27.41 -6.60
C LYS A 447 -18.66 26.07 -6.58
N SER A 448 -19.88 26.04 -6.05
CA SER A 448 -20.79 24.88 -6.15
C SER A 448 -21.27 24.62 -7.58
N ASP A 449 -21.36 25.67 -8.41
CA ASP A 449 -21.92 25.59 -9.76
C ASP A 449 -20.91 25.12 -10.83
N ILE A 450 -19.60 25.17 -10.54
CA ILE A 450 -18.56 24.57 -11.41
C ILE A 450 -18.76 23.06 -11.54
N SER A 451 -19.14 22.38 -10.44
CA SER A 451 -19.40 20.94 -10.44
C SER A 451 -20.66 20.58 -11.24
N SER A 452 -21.72 21.39 -11.20
CA SER A 452 -22.93 21.22 -12.03
C SER A 452 -22.69 21.58 -13.50
N ARG A 453 -21.86 22.59 -13.80
CA ARG A 453 -21.55 23.02 -15.18
C ARG A 453 -20.62 22.09 -15.94
N ILE A 454 -19.72 21.37 -15.27
CA ILE A 454 -19.01 20.24 -15.90
C ILE A 454 -20.04 19.19 -16.36
N GLY A 455 -21.17 19.05 -15.67
CA GLY A 455 -22.31 18.22 -16.09
C GLY A 455 -23.28 18.85 -17.10
N ALA A 456 -23.26 20.18 -17.30
CA ALA A 456 -24.28 20.93 -18.07
C ALA A 456 -23.78 21.59 -19.37
N ARG A 457 -22.55 21.30 -19.85
CA ARG A 457 -22.10 21.74 -21.18
C ARG A 457 -22.75 20.92 -22.30
N SER A 458 -23.94 21.32 -22.74
CA SER A 458 -24.45 21.24 -24.13
C SER A 458 -24.31 22.66 -24.72
N VAL A 459 -23.81 22.92 -25.92
CA VAL A 459 -24.46 22.58 -27.21
C VAL A 459 -23.46 22.40 -28.37
N GLU A 460 -22.16 22.72 -28.23
CA GLU A 460 -21.19 22.63 -29.34
C GLU A 460 -19.94 21.82 -28.99
N ARG A 461 -20.13 20.63 -28.43
CA ARG A 461 -19.10 19.60 -28.61
C ARG A 461 -19.34 18.98 -29.97
N THR A 462 -18.46 19.27 -30.92
CA THR A 462 -18.17 18.36 -32.03
C THR A 462 -18.12 16.95 -31.43
N LYS A 463 -19.06 16.09 -31.87
CA LYS A 463 -19.13 14.70 -31.42
C LYS A 463 -17.72 14.14 -31.47
N SER A 464 -17.15 13.87 -30.31
CA SER A 464 -15.94 13.06 -30.25
C SER A 464 -16.25 11.80 -31.02
N SER A 465 -15.44 11.45 -32.01
CA SER A 465 -15.54 10.20 -32.78
C SER A 465 -15.47 8.94 -31.88
N LEU A 466 -15.27 9.12 -30.56
CA LEU A 466 -15.23 8.09 -29.53
C LEU A 466 -16.52 7.99 -28.69
N SER A 467 -17.56 8.81 -28.91
CA SER A 467 -18.85 8.60 -28.23
C SER A 467 -19.58 7.40 -28.85
N LYS A 468 -19.29 6.21 -28.32
CA LYS A 468 -19.91 4.97 -28.77
C LYS A 468 -21.33 4.85 -28.22
N SER A 469 -22.29 4.56 -29.09
CA SER A 469 -23.64 4.18 -28.71
C SER A 469 -23.62 2.93 -27.84
N ILE A 470 -24.52 2.89 -26.86
CA ILE A 470 -24.57 1.85 -25.82
C ILE A 470 -25.98 1.27 -25.76
N VAL A 471 -26.06 -0.04 -25.57
CA VAL A 471 -27.31 -0.77 -25.36
C VAL A 471 -27.40 -1.14 -23.89
N LEU A 472 -28.49 -0.73 -23.24
CA LEU A 472 -28.88 -1.11 -21.90
C LEU A 472 -29.88 -2.26 -22.00
N VAL A 473 -29.51 -3.44 -21.51
CA VAL A 473 -30.41 -4.60 -21.48
C VAL A 473 -30.94 -4.76 -20.06
N ASP A 474 -32.25 -4.69 -19.91
CA ASP A 474 -32.98 -5.00 -18.68
C ASP A 474 -33.31 -6.49 -18.66
N THR A 475 -32.53 -7.26 -17.90
CA THR A 475 -32.62 -8.72 -17.87
C THR A 475 -33.88 -9.24 -17.18
N LEU A 476 -34.58 -8.39 -16.41
CA LEU A 476 -35.84 -8.77 -15.75
C LEU A 476 -37.03 -8.62 -16.69
N ASN A 477 -37.06 -7.54 -17.48
CA ASN A 477 -38.17 -7.28 -18.40
C ASN A 477 -37.89 -7.75 -19.84
N ASN A 478 -36.70 -8.30 -20.08
CA ASN A 478 -36.22 -8.72 -21.40
C ASN A 478 -36.31 -7.62 -22.47
N ASN A 479 -36.05 -6.37 -22.06
CA ASN A 479 -36.07 -5.20 -22.92
C ASN A 479 -34.67 -4.62 -23.07
N SER A 480 -34.39 -4.04 -24.23
CA SER A 480 -33.09 -3.45 -24.59
C SER A 480 -33.31 -2.06 -25.18
N LEU A 481 -32.66 -1.05 -24.58
CA LEU A 481 -32.76 0.34 -25.00
C LEU A 481 -31.40 0.81 -25.54
N VAL A 482 -31.40 1.43 -26.71
CA VAL A 482 -30.19 2.04 -27.27
C VAL A 482 -30.11 3.51 -26.88
N PHE A 483 -28.92 3.94 -26.45
CA PHE A 483 -28.59 5.33 -26.14
C PHE A 483 -27.46 5.80 -27.04
N ASP A 484 -27.56 7.06 -27.48
CA ASP A 484 -26.55 7.68 -28.34
C ASP A 484 -25.21 7.83 -27.62
N THR A 485 -25.23 8.02 -26.29
CA THR A 485 -24.02 8.08 -25.46
C THR A 485 -24.17 7.37 -24.12
N VAL A 486 -23.03 6.96 -23.53
CA VAL A 486 -22.93 6.49 -22.13
C VAL A 486 -23.56 7.49 -21.14
N SER A 487 -23.41 8.78 -21.40
CA SER A 487 -23.92 9.83 -20.53
C SER A 487 -25.46 9.83 -20.50
N ASP A 488 -26.11 9.55 -21.63
CA ASP A 488 -27.58 9.54 -21.72
C ASP A 488 -28.15 8.33 -20.97
N MET A 489 -27.52 7.16 -21.15
CA MET A 489 -27.82 5.97 -20.36
C MET A 489 -27.62 6.20 -18.85
N SER A 490 -26.53 6.87 -18.44
CA SER A 490 -26.30 7.23 -17.03
C SER A 490 -27.43 8.07 -16.44
N LYS A 491 -27.92 9.07 -17.21
CA LYS A 491 -29.01 9.95 -16.80
C LYS A 491 -30.31 9.16 -16.66
N TYR A 492 -30.63 8.29 -17.63
CA TYR A 492 -31.78 7.39 -17.55
C TYR A 492 -31.76 6.52 -16.30
N LEU A 493 -30.57 6.07 -15.88
CA LEU A 493 -30.37 5.30 -14.64
C LEU A 493 -30.30 6.15 -13.35
N GLY A 494 -30.47 7.48 -13.44
CA GLY A 494 -30.47 8.41 -12.30
C GLY A 494 -29.08 8.70 -11.72
N ARG A 495 -28.00 8.60 -12.50
CA ARG A 495 -26.62 8.87 -12.03
C ARG A 495 -26.11 10.26 -12.42
N LYS A 496 -25.28 10.87 -11.55
CA LYS A 496 -24.57 12.13 -11.81
C LYS A 496 -23.32 11.88 -12.66
N ALA A 497 -23.25 12.49 -13.84
CA ALA A 497 -22.40 12.13 -14.99
C ALA A 497 -20.86 12.36 -14.88
N LEU A 498 -20.30 12.61 -13.69
CA LEU A 498 -18.98 13.27 -13.59
C LEU A 498 -17.75 12.35 -13.67
N SER A 499 -17.88 11.01 -13.73
CA SER A 499 -16.71 10.10 -13.85
C SER A 499 -17.02 8.76 -14.54
N ASP A 500 -17.82 8.80 -15.61
CA ASP A 500 -18.68 7.69 -15.97
C ASP A 500 -18.10 6.58 -16.88
N THR A 501 -16.91 6.76 -17.43
CA THR A 501 -16.30 5.71 -18.28
C THR A 501 -15.82 4.49 -17.48
N GLY A 502 -15.46 4.67 -16.21
CA GLY A 502 -15.00 3.59 -15.34
C GLY A 502 -16.13 2.62 -14.95
N TYR A 503 -17.32 3.12 -14.65
CA TYR A 503 -18.43 2.28 -14.23
C TYR A 503 -19.03 1.51 -15.42
N VAL A 504 -19.18 2.14 -16.60
CA VAL A 504 -19.68 1.43 -17.78
C VAL A 504 -18.75 0.28 -18.15
N LYS A 505 -17.42 0.49 -18.13
CA LYS A 505 -16.45 -0.59 -18.33
C LYS A 505 -16.58 -1.74 -17.33
N LYS A 506 -16.99 -1.47 -16.09
CA LYS A 506 -17.20 -2.49 -15.04
C LYS A 506 -18.40 -3.40 -15.34
N TYR A 507 -19.43 -2.89 -16.00
CA TYR A 507 -20.70 -3.58 -16.29
C TYR A 507 -20.89 -3.89 -17.79
N MET A 508 -19.89 -3.58 -18.62
CA MET A 508 -19.73 -4.08 -20.00
C MET A 508 -19.31 -5.56 -20.07
N ASN A 509 -19.30 -6.25 -18.92
CA ASN A 509 -19.02 -7.68 -18.82
C ASN A 509 -20.36 -8.39 -18.57
N PRO A 510 -20.75 -9.38 -19.39
CA PRO A 510 -22.07 -10.03 -19.31
C PRO A 510 -22.33 -10.75 -17.99
N ILE A 511 -21.29 -10.99 -17.17
CA ILE A 511 -21.43 -11.68 -15.88
C ILE A 511 -21.86 -10.70 -14.75
N LYS A 512 -21.74 -9.38 -14.95
CA LYS A 512 -21.99 -8.37 -13.91
C LYS A 512 -23.17 -7.49 -14.25
N LEU A 513 -24.27 -7.69 -13.53
CA LEU A 513 -25.47 -6.86 -13.63
C LEU A 513 -25.37 -5.60 -12.78
N TYR A 514 -25.61 -4.43 -13.36
CA TYR A 514 -25.81 -3.19 -12.62
C TYR A 514 -27.13 -3.24 -11.86
N LYS A 515 -27.07 -3.00 -10.54
CA LYS A 515 -28.20 -3.18 -9.59
C LYS A 515 -28.86 -4.58 -9.69
N GLY A 516 -28.13 -5.60 -10.13
CA GLY A 516 -28.69 -6.95 -10.30
C GLY A 516 -29.69 -7.08 -11.46
N ARG A 517 -29.81 -6.09 -12.34
CA ARG A 517 -30.86 -6.03 -13.38
C ARG A 517 -30.35 -5.66 -14.78
N TYR A 518 -29.34 -4.80 -14.87
CA TYR A 518 -28.99 -4.20 -16.17
C TYR A 518 -27.63 -4.68 -16.68
N GLU A 519 -27.58 -5.07 -17.94
CA GLU A 519 -26.33 -5.29 -18.69
C GLU A 519 -26.07 -4.13 -19.64
N PHE A 520 -24.79 -3.84 -19.87
CA PHE A 520 -24.39 -2.81 -20.83
C PHE A 520 -23.60 -3.45 -21.96
N HIS A 521 -23.95 -3.11 -23.20
CA HIS A 521 -23.26 -3.59 -24.40
C HIS A 521 -22.93 -2.40 -25.29
N TYR A 522 -21.80 -2.43 -25.99
CA TYR A 522 -21.64 -1.49 -27.11
C TYR A 522 -22.59 -1.91 -28.22
N LEU A 523 -23.20 -0.93 -28.92
CA LEU A 523 -24.16 -1.23 -29.99
C LEU A 523 -23.61 -2.21 -31.03
N LYS A 524 -22.33 -2.05 -31.41
CA LYS A 524 -21.64 -2.94 -32.36
C LYS A 524 -21.36 -4.36 -31.85
N ASP A 525 -21.40 -4.57 -30.53
CA ASP A 525 -21.06 -5.83 -29.88
C ASP A 525 -22.32 -6.54 -29.35
N TYR A 526 -23.51 -5.93 -29.49
CA TYR A 526 -24.78 -6.49 -29.06
C TYR A 526 -25.45 -7.27 -30.19
N SER A 527 -25.74 -8.55 -29.95
CA SER A 527 -26.38 -9.45 -30.92
C SER A 527 -27.88 -9.65 -30.71
N GLY A 528 -28.47 -9.04 -29.69
CA GLY A 528 -29.91 -9.14 -29.38
C GLY A 528 -30.77 -8.14 -30.16
N THR A 529 -32.09 -8.31 -30.06
CA THR A 529 -33.07 -7.37 -30.64
C THR A 529 -33.15 -6.10 -29.79
N ILE A 530 -33.13 -4.92 -30.40
CA ILE A 530 -33.30 -3.63 -29.72
C ILE A 530 -34.79 -3.32 -29.59
N SER A 531 -35.29 -3.22 -28.36
CA SER A 531 -36.72 -2.98 -28.08
C SER A 531 -37.14 -1.51 -28.19
N GLY A 532 -36.20 -0.57 -28.12
CA GLY A 532 -36.51 0.85 -28.25
C GLY A 532 -35.29 1.77 -28.13
N LYS A 533 -35.55 3.08 -28.26
CA LYS A 533 -34.56 4.15 -28.02
C LYS A 533 -34.80 4.74 -26.63
N GLY A 534 -33.74 4.85 -25.83
CA GLY A 534 -33.79 5.32 -24.44
C GLY A 534 -33.51 6.80 -24.27
#